data_AF-A0A520PTD0-F1
#
_entry.id   AF-A0A520PTD0-F1
#
_cell.length_a   1.000
_cell.length_b   1.000
_cell.length_c   1.000
_cell.angle_alpha   90.00
_cell.angle_beta   90.00
_cell.angle_gamma   90.00
#
_symmetry.space_group_name_H-M   'P 1'
#
loop_
_entity.id
_entity.type
_entity.pdbx_description
1 polymer ?
#
loop_
_entity_poly.entity_id
_entity_poly.type
_entity_poly.pdbx_seq_one_letter_code
_entity_poly.pdbx_strand_id
1 'polypeptide(L)' 'MNSDYLKFMEEHNKLDGVNLFEKVLVTAKRAKTIYEMDEEEKLELEHKPTFQAILETNEGRIRYQRPISEDED' A
#
# COMPACT_ATOMS: atom_id res chain seq x y z
N MET A 1 -9.42 24.03 8.15
CA MET A 1 -9.22 22.75 7.42
C MET A 1 -8.72 21.73 8.43
N ASN A 2 -9.31 20.54 8.46
CA ASN A 2 -8.98 19.49 9.44
C ASN A 2 -7.53 19.04 9.27
N SER A 3 -6.72 19.18 10.33
CA SER A 3 -5.29 18.88 10.34
C SER A 3 -4.98 17.40 10.10
N ASP A 4 -5.94 16.50 10.32
CA ASP A 4 -5.73 15.06 10.15
C ASP A 4 -5.50 14.65 8.70
N TYR A 5 -6.05 15.40 7.72
CA TYR A 5 -5.78 15.13 6.32
C TYR A 5 -4.30 15.30 5.96
N LEU A 6 -3.59 16.18 6.66
CA LEU A 6 -2.15 16.41 6.46
C LEU A 6 -1.30 15.22 6.92
N LYS A 7 -1.77 14.38 7.86
CA LYS A 7 -1.07 13.13 8.21
C LYS A 7 -1.10 12.11 7.07
N PHE A 8 -2.08 12.20 6.18
CA PHE A 8 -2.26 11.28 5.06
C PHE A 8 -1.55 11.73 3.79
N MET A 9 -1.20 13.02 3.70
CA MET A 9 -0.23 13.47 2.73
C MET A 9 1.14 13.02 3.24
N GLU A 10 1.64 11.91 2.71
CA GLU A 10 3.05 11.60 2.84
C GLU A 10 3.82 12.85 2.36
N GLU A 11 4.52 13.52 3.27
CA GLU A 11 5.48 14.52 2.86
C GLU A 11 6.35 13.87 1.79
N HIS A 12 6.64 14.56 0.69
CA HIS A 12 7.63 14.13 -0.31
C HIS A 12 9.04 14.11 0.32
N ASN A 13 9.21 13.40 1.43
CA ASN A 13 10.48 13.02 1.98
C ASN A 13 11.04 12.02 1.00
N LYS A 14 12.05 12.48 0.27
CA LYS A 14 13.00 11.62 -0.42
C LYS A 14 13.72 10.82 0.65
N LEU A 15 13.04 9.81 1.20
CA LEU A 15 13.69 8.75 1.94
C LEU A 15 14.58 8.06 0.92
N ASP A 16 15.88 8.36 0.98
CA ASP A 16 16.87 7.76 0.09
C ASP A 16 16.70 6.24 0.13
N GLY A 17 16.44 5.65 -1.05
CA GLY A 17 16.25 4.20 -1.22
C GLY A 17 14.82 3.70 -1.41
N VAL A 18 13.79 4.56 -1.37
CA VAL A 18 12.41 4.14 -1.70
C VAL A 18 12.14 4.27 -3.20
N ASN A 19 11.89 3.14 -3.87
CA ASN A 19 11.45 3.13 -5.25
C ASN A 19 9.93 3.42 -5.34
N LEU A 20 9.58 4.61 -5.83
CA LEU A 20 8.18 5.03 -5.95
C LEU A 20 7.36 4.16 -6.92
N PHE A 21 7.97 3.60 -7.96
CA PHE A 21 7.26 2.72 -8.89
C PHE A 21 6.91 1.38 -8.24
N GLU A 22 7.84 0.78 -7.50
CA GLU A 22 7.58 -0.42 -6.71
C GLU A 22 6.51 -0.17 -5.66
N LYS A 23 6.55 1.01 -5.04
CA LYS A 23 5.54 1.45 -4.08
C LYS A 23 4.15 1.53 -4.72
N VAL A 24 4.02 2.21 -5.87
CA VAL A 24 2.75 2.26 -6.62
C VAL A 24 2.27 0.86 -7.00
N LEU A 25 3.18 -0.01 -7.43
CA LEU A 25 2.84 -1.36 -7.86
C LEU A 25 2.32 -2.23 -6.70
N VAL A 26 2.95 -2.16 -5.52
CA VAL A 26 2.47 -2.92 -4.35
C VAL A 26 1.17 -2.35 -3.81
N THR A 27 1.01 -1.02 -3.78
CA THR A 27 -0.24 -0.35 -3.40
C THR A 27 -1.40 -0.79 -4.31
N ALA A 28 -1.18 -0.78 -5.64
CA ALA A 28 -2.21 -1.18 -6.59
C ALA A 28 -2.60 -2.66 -6.46
N LYS A 29 -1.62 -3.55 -6.27
CA LYS A 29 -1.88 -4.98 -6.02
C LYS A 29 -2.69 -5.17 -4.75
N ARG A 30 -2.32 -4.49 -3.66
CA ARG A 30 -3.06 -4.58 -2.40
C ARG A 30 -4.48 -4.04 -2.52
N ALA A 31 -4.66 -2.90 -3.16
CA ALA A 31 -5.98 -2.33 -3.39
C ALA A 31 -6.88 -3.31 -4.16
N LYS A 32 -6.33 -3.95 -5.21
CA LYS A 32 -7.04 -5.01 -5.95
C LYS A 32 -7.45 -6.18 -5.04
N THR A 33 -6.53 -6.70 -4.21
CA THR A 33 -6.85 -7.76 -3.25
C THR A 33 -8.00 -7.35 -2.33
N ILE A 34 -7.99 -6.11 -1.81
CA ILE A 34 -9.07 -5.62 -0.95
C ILE A 34 -10.40 -5.51 -1.72
N TYR A 35 -10.39 -5.12 -2.99
CA TYR A 35 -11.62 -5.11 -3.81
C TYR A 35 -12.21 -6.50 -4.02
N GLU A 36 -11.36 -7.52 -4.09
CA GLU A 36 -11.72 -8.93 -4.30
C GLU A 36 -12.09 -9.66 -3.00
N MET A 37 -11.87 -9.07 -1.83
CA MET A 37 -12.29 -9.60 -0.52
C MET A 37 -13.82 -9.61 -0.39
N ASP A 38 -14.32 -10.49 0.48
CA ASP A 38 -15.74 -10.56 0.82
C ASP A 38 -16.18 -9.31 1.59
N GLU A 39 -17.49 -8.99 1.53
CA GLU A 39 -18.02 -7.77 2.14
C GLU A 39 -17.88 -7.75 3.68
N GLU A 40 -17.90 -8.91 4.34
CA GLU A 40 -17.63 -9.03 5.78
C GLU A 40 -16.19 -8.65 6.12
N GLU A 41 -15.21 -9.12 5.35
CA GLU A 41 -13.81 -8.80 5.56
C GLU A 41 -13.50 -7.33 5.24
N LYS A 42 -14.21 -6.74 4.26
CA LYS A 42 -14.09 -5.30 3.94
C LYS A 42 -14.61 -4.41 5.07
N LEU A 43 -15.61 -4.86 5.84
CA LEU A 43 -16.14 -4.11 6.99
C LEU A 43 -15.15 -4.00 8.15
N GLU A 44 -14.16 -4.90 8.22
CA GLU A 44 -13.07 -4.82 9.19
C GLU A 44 -12.06 -3.71 8.87
N LEU A 45 -12.07 -3.18 7.64
CA LEU A 45 -11.17 -2.12 7.20
C LEU A 45 -11.77 -0.74 7.48
N GLU A 46 -10.95 0.15 8.03
CA GLU A 46 -11.36 1.51 8.42
C GLU A 46 -11.68 2.41 7.21
N HIS A 47 -11.16 2.08 6.02
CA HIS A 47 -11.15 2.97 4.88
C HIS A 47 -11.45 2.26 3.55
N LYS A 48 -11.75 3.08 2.52
CA LYS A 48 -11.92 2.60 1.14
C LYS A 48 -10.65 1.88 0.65
N PRO A 49 -10.79 0.84 -0.20
CA PRO A 49 -9.70 -0.08 -0.57
C PRO A 49 -8.40 0.60 -1.00
N THR A 50 -8.47 1.55 -1.94
CA THR A 50 -7.28 2.26 -2.45
C THR A 50 -6.62 3.12 -1.38
N PHE A 51 -7.41 3.76 -0.51
CA PHE A 51 -6.86 4.60 0.56
C PHE A 51 -6.23 3.74 1.66
N GLN A 52 -6.89 2.64 2.03
CA GLN A 52 -6.35 1.65 2.95
C GLN A 52 -5.00 1.10 2.47
N ALA A 53 -4.91 0.71 1.20
CA ALA A 53 -3.66 0.21 0.60
C ALA A 53 -2.53 1.26 0.61
N ILE A 54 -2.84 2.54 0.41
CA ILE A 54 -1.86 3.63 0.49
C ILE A 54 -1.32 3.74 1.91
N LEU A 55 -2.18 3.70 2.93
CA LEU A 55 -1.77 3.78 4.33
C LEU A 55 -0.89 2.61 4.73
N GLU A 56 -1.33 1.38 4.41
CA GLU A 56 -0.56 0.17 4.68
C GLU A 56 0.83 0.19 4.03
N THR A 57 0.93 0.75 2.83
CA THR A 57 2.20 0.87 2.10
C THR A 57 3.08 2.00 2.66
N ASN A 58 2.50 3.14 3.03
CA ASN A 58 3.22 4.27 3.64
C ASN A 58 3.79 3.91 5.02
N GLU A 59 3.02 3.15 5.81
CA GLU A 59 3.47 2.65 7.11
C GLU A 59 4.48 1.49 6.99
N GLY A 60 4.72 1.00 5.76
CA GLY A 60 5.66 -0.08 5.49
C GLY A 60 5.19 -1.45 5.98
N ARG A 61 3.89 -1.62 6.29
CA ARG A 61 3.26 -2.92 6.59
C ARG A 61 3.29 -3.84 5.38
N ILE A 62 3.27 -3.26 4.18
CA ILE A 62 3.36 -3.97 2.91
C ILE A 62 4.53 -3.39 2.12
N ARG A 63 5.35 -4.27 1.55
CA ARG A 63 6.53 -3.89 0.75
C ARG A 63 6.62 -4.78 -0.47
N TYR A 64 7.13 -4.22 -1.55
CA TYR A 64 7.44 -5.00 -2.74
C TYR A 64 8.53 -6.01 -2.41
N GLN A 65 8.26 -7.29 -2.64
CA GLN A 65 9.27 -8.33 -2.65
C GLN A 65 9.53 -8.71 -4.11
N ARG A 66 10.81 -8.67 -4.51
CA ARG A 66 11.19 -9.22 -5.80
C ARG A 66 10.87 -10.72 -5.79
N PRO A 67 10.23 -11.26 -6.83
CA PRO A 67 10.07 -12.69 -6.95
C PRO A 67 11.46 -13.34 -6.93
N ILE A 68 11.61 -14.39 -6.13
CA ILE A 68 12.77 -15.27 -6.21
C ILE A 68 12.63 -15.96 -7.57
N SER A 69 13.60 -15.78 -8.46
CA SER A 69 13.62 -16.50 -9.74
C SER A 69 13.75 -17.99 -9.44
N GLU A 70 12.78 -18.80 -9.86
CA GLU A 70 12.84 -20.27 -9.83
C GLU A 70 13.73 -20.81 -10.98
N ASP A 71 14.91 -20.20 -11.18
CA ASP A 71 15.89 -20.67 -12.14
C ASP A 71 17.20 -20.91 -11.37
N GLU A 72 17.40 -22.14 -10.89
CA GLU A 72 18.67 -22.90 -10.82
C GLU A 72 18.47 -24.16 -9.94
N ASP A 73 18.08 -25.27 -10.58
CA ASP A 73 18.47 -26.66 -10.25
C ASP A 73 18.30 -27.56 -11.50
#